data_AF-A0A819R9D7-F1
#
_entry.id   AF-A0A819R9D7-F1
#
_cell.length_a   1.000
_cell.length_b   1.000
_cell.length_c   1.000
_cell.angle_alpha   90.00
_cell.angle_beta   90.00
_cell.angle_gamma   90.00
#
_symmetry.space_group_name_H-M   'P 1'
#
loop_
_entity.id
_entity.type
_entity.pdbx_description
1 polymer ?
#
loop_
_entity_poly.entity_id
_entity_poly.type
_entity_poly.pdbx_seq_one_letter_code
_entity_poly.pdbx_strand_id
1 'polypeptide(L)'
;FWVGLGDRLAYDLTADYMRYMRLFKCSNDNGFFVVTEKYADFCQDDLLDDDCMLLDTGTYVFLWKGPTASIIEVKFAAKSAELYIQHLRTREPDRPRKLRLTVKNSEPVEFRKCFHAWSKHKNPPRELEKQNAFSISQQEQQKQAPKKSHPTNIFV
;
A
#
# COMPACT_ATOMS: atom_id res chain seq x y z
N PHE A 1 37.25 3.10 -2.79
CA PHE A 1 35.88 2.58 -2.58
C PHE A 1 35.06 3.51 -1.71
N TRP A 2 35.29 3.62 -0.40
CA TRP A 2 34.47 4.44 0.52
C TRP A 2 34.41 5.94 0.23
N VAL A 3 35.50 6.54 -0.27
CA VAL A 3 35.51 7.95 -0.72
C VAL A 3 34.45 8.22 -1.79
N GLY A 4 34.17 7.27 -2.68
CA GLY A 4 33.15 7.41 -3.72
C GLY A 4 31.71 7.24 -3.23
N LEU A 5 31.50 6.68 -2.03
CA LEU A 5 30.19 6.48 -1.41
C LEU A 5 29.84 7.56 -0.38
N GLY A 6 30.73 8.52 -0.14
CA GLY A 6 30.55 9.54 0.89
C GLY A 6 30.80 9.01 2.31
N ASP A 7 31.90 8.26 2.47
CA ASP A 7 32.38 7.61 3.71
C ASP A 7 31.77 6.23 4.01
N ARG A 8 32.35 5.56 5.02
CA ARG A 8 31.91 4.24 5.50
C ARG A 8 30.78 4.42 6.49
N LEU A 9 29.55 4.26 6.02
CA LEU A 9 28.35 4.20 6.86
C LEU A 9 28.13 2.79 7.40
N ALA A 10 27.26 2.66 8.42
CA ALA A 10 26.77 1.36 8.84
C ALA A 10 25.97 0.72 7.70
N TYR A 11 26.27 -0.54 7.41
CA TYR A 11 25.61 -1.34 6.38
C TYR A 11 25.13 -2.65 7.00
N ASP A 12 24.13 -3.25 6.37
CA ASP A 12 23.58 -4.53 6.85
C ASP A 12 24.62 -5.64 6.70
N LEU A 13 24.78 -6.45 7.74
CA LEU A 13 25.73 -7.57 7.77
C LEU A 13 25.06 -8.88 7.36
N THR A 14 23.73 -8.95 7.42
CA THR A 14 22.96 -10.15 7.08
C THR A 14 21.87 -9.83 6.06
N ALA A 15 21.48 -10.85 5.31
CA ALA A 15 20.39 -10.77 4.32
C ALA A 15 19.26 -11.73 4.68
N ASP A 16 19.09 -12.04 5.98
CA ASP A 16 18.13 -13.06 6.44
C ASP A 16 16.70 -12.74 6.01
N TYR A 17 16.36 -11.46 5.91
CA TYR A 17 15.05 -11.00 5.43
C TYR A 17 14.71 -11.54 4.04
N MET A 18 15.71 -11.82 3.18
CA MET A 18 15.47 -12.35 1.83
C MET A 18 14.85 -13.74 1.83
N ARG A 19 15.06 -14.53 2.89
CA ARG A 19 14.50 -15.88 3.01
C ARG A 19 13.02 -15.88 3.39
N TYR A 20 12.53 -14.78 3.97
CA TYR A 20 11.18 -14.68 4.52
C TYR A 20 10.35 -13.59 3.85
N MET A 21 10.94 -12.81 2.94
CA MET A 21 10.26 -11.67 2.34
C MET A 21 9.05 -12.14 1.54
N ARG A 22 7.89 -11.59 1.88
CA ARG A 22 6.62 -11.88 1.19
C ARG A 22 5.80 -10.60 1.15
N LEU A 23 5.36 -10.20 -0.03
CA LEU A 23 4.52 -9.04 -0.24
C LEU A 23 3.11 -9.50 -0.61
N PHE A 24 2.10 -8.95 0.07
CA PHE A 24 0.69 -9.21 -0.20
C PHE A 24 -0.01 -7.90 -0.54
N LYS A 25 -0.81 -7.88 -1.61
CA LYS A 25 -1.77 -6.80 -1.93
C LYS A 25 -3.08 -7.08 -1.19
N CYS A 26 -3.63 -6.09 -0.51
CA CYS A 26 -4.93 -6.11 0.15
C CYS A 26 -5.85 -5.07 -0.52
N SER A 27 -6.86 -5.56 -1.23
CA SER A 27 -7.66 -4.73 -2.16
C SER A 27 -9.12 -5.12 -2.17
N ASN A 28 -10.00 -4.18 -2.52
CA ASN A 28 -11.42 -4.43 -2.77
C ASN A 28 -11.90 -4.13 -4.21
N ASP A 29 -10.98 -3.92 -5.15
CA ASP A 29 -11.27 -3.55 -6.55
C ASP A 29 -12.30 -4.46 -7.25
N ASN A 30 -12.33 -5.74 -6.89
CA ASN A 30 -13.24 -6.74 -7.45
C ASN A 30 -14.64 -6.74 -6.80
N GLY A 31 -14.96 -5.73 -5.98
CA GLY A 31 -16.21 -5.63 -5.22
C GLY A 31 -16.22 -6.43 -3.91
N PHE A 32 -15.13 -7.12 -3.59
CA PHE A 32 -14.92 -7.83 -2.33
C PHE A 32 -13.46 -7.75 -1.91
N PHE A 33 -13.22 -7.78 -0.60
CA PHE A 33 -11.87 -7.72 -0.05
C PHE A 33 -11.12 -9.03 -0.31
N VAL A 34 -9.93 -8.93 -0.93
CA VAL A 34 -9.05 -10.05 -1.22
C VAL A 34 -7.61 -9.72 -0.82
N VAL A 35 -6.90 -10.75 -0.35
CA VAL A 35 -5.45 -10.68 -0.10
C VAL A 35 -4.75 -11.57 -1.12
N THR A 36 -3.88 -10.99 -1.94
CA THR A 36 -3.16 -11.71 -3.00
C THR A 36 -1.66 -11.57 -2.77
N GLU A 37 -0.94 -12.68 -2.77
CA GLU A 37 0.52 -12.67 -2.70
C GLU A 37 1.12 -12.26 -4.05
N LYS A 38 2.11 -11.37 -4.00
CA LYS A 38 2.92 -10.96 -5.15
C LYS A 38 4.04 -11.98 -5.38
N TYR A 39 4.54 -12.05 -6.61
CA TYR A 39 5.71 -12.86 -6.95
C TYR A 39 6.96 -12.42 -6.16
N ALA A 40 7.92 -13.33 -6.01
CA ALA A 40 9.11 -13.10 -5.19
C ALA A 40 10.02 -11.98 -5.71
N ASP A 41 9.83 -11.54 -6.96
CA ASP A 41 10.55 -10.47 -7.64
C ASP A 41 9.83 -9.11 -7.58
N PHE A 42 8.97 -8.90 -6.57
CA PHE A 42 8.27 -7.65 -6.36
C PHE A 42 9.22 -6.44 -6.26
N CYS A 43 8.71 -5.27 -6.65
CA CYS A 43 9.48 -4.03 -6.73
C CYS A 43 8.72 -2.84 -6.10
N GLN A 44 9.35 -1.67 -6.08
CA GLN A 44 8.73 -0.46 -5.53
C GLN A 44 7.43 -0.08 -6.25
N ASP A 45 7.31 -0.39 -7.55
CA ASP A 45 6.12 -0.10 -8.36
C ASP A 45 4.92 -1.01 -7.99
N ASP A 46 5.13 -2.10 -7.22
CA ASP A 46 4.04 -2.91 -6.66
C ASP A 46 3.35 -2.27 -5.45
N LEU A 47 3.87 -1.13 -4.96
CA LEU A 47 3.26 -0.36 -3.89
C LEU A 47 2.21 0.60 -4.46
N LEU A 48 0.98 0.09 -4.61
CA LEU A 48 -0.13 0.80 -5.22
C LEU A 48 -0.76 1.83 -4.28
N ASP A 49 -1.00 3.04 -4.79
CA ASP A 49 -1.42 4.17 -3.96
C ASP A 49 -2.84 4.03 -3.39
N ASP A 50 -3.68 3.31 -4.11
CA ASP A 50 -5.08 2.99 -3.86
C ASP A 50 -5.29 1.72 -3.04
N ASP A 51 -4.23 0.98 -2.70
CA ASP A 51 -4.33 -0.26 -1.94
C ASP A 51 -3.52 -0.25 -0.63
N CYS A 52 -3.71 -1.29 0.18
CA CYS A 52 -2.82 -1.61 1.28
C CYS A 52 -1.92 -2.79 0.90
N MET A 53 -0.67 -2.77 1.37
CA MET A 53 0.25 -3.91 1.23
C MET A 53 0.65 -4.45 2.60
N LEU A 54 0.80 -5.77 2.70
CA LEU A 54 1.47 -6.43 3.83
C LEU A 54 2.84 -6.93 3.38
N LEU A 55 3.90 -6.54 4.07
CA LEU A 55 5.26 -7.04 3.83
C LEU A 55 5.74 -7.80 5.05
N ASP A 56 5.86 -9.13 4.97
CA ASP A 56 6.59 -9.91 5.97
C ASP A 56 8.10 -9.85 5.65
N THR A 57 8.91 -9.61 6.68
CA THR A 57 10.38 -9.58 6.61
C THR A 57 11.02 -10.71 7.43
N GLY A 58 10.20 -11.55 8.06
CA GLY A 58 10.60 -12.55 9.06
C GLY A 58 10.63 -11.99 10.48
N THR A 59 10.85 -10.69 10.68
CA THR A 59 10.84 -10.06 12.03
C THR A 59 9.67 -9.10 12.20
N TYR A 60 9.41 -8.32 11.15
CA TYR A 60 8.31 -7.37 11.10
C TYR A 60 7.33 -7.77 10.00
N VAL A 61 6.06 -7.60 10.28
CA VAL A 61 5.01 -7.53 9.25
C VAL A 61 4.63 -6.06 9.14
N PHE A 62 4.97 -5.43 8.03
CA PHE A 62 4.60 -4.05 7.75
C PHE A 62 3.23 -4.01 7.08
N LEU A 63 2.32 -3.22 7.62
CA LEU A 63 1.15 -2.73 6.91
C LEU A 63 1.54 -1.42 6.24
N TRP A 64 1.74 -1.44 4.92
CA TRP A 64 1.92 -0.23 4.12
C TRP A 64 0.54 0.26 3.67
N LYS A 65 0.16 1.47 4.09
CA LYS A 65 -1.09 2.10 3.67
C LYS A 65 -0.82 3.03 2.48
N GLY A 66 -1.50 2.76 1.36
CA GLY A 66 -1.54 3.68 0.23
C GLY A 66 -2.19 5.02 0.58
N PRO A 67 -1.71 6.14 0.02
CA PRO A 67 -2.28 7.46 0.27
C PRO A 67 -3.79 7.51 -0.02
N THR A 68 -4.26 6.86 -1.08
CA THR A 68 -5.67 6.84 -1.53
C THR A 68 -6.43 5.57 -1.15
N ALA A 69 -5.79 4.64 -0.44
CA ALA A 69 -6.44 3.42 0.04
C ALA A 69 -7.68 3.69 0.88
N SER A 70 -8.74 2.91 0.63
CA SER A 70 -10.03 3.10 1.31
C SER A 70 -9.95 2.71 2.79
N ILE A 71 -10.79 3.34 3.62
CA ILE A 71 -10.88 3.01 5.06
C ILE A 71 -11.24 1.53 5.28
N ILE A 72 -12.05 0.97 4.37
CA ILE A 72 -12.47 -0.42 4.41
C ILE A 72 -11.27 -1.34 4.16
N GLU A 73 -10.44 -1.06 3.16
CA GLU A 73 -9.23 -1.82 2.88
C GLU A 73 -8.23 -1.73 4.02
N VAL A 74 -8.01 -0.54 4.60
CA VAL A 74 -7.11 -0.37 5.75
C VAL A 74 -7.57 -1.22 6.93
N LYS A 75 -8.88 -1.22 7.23
CA LYS A 75 -9.46 -1.99 8.34
C LYS A 75 -9.28 -3.49 8.11
N PHE A 76 -9.59 -3.99 6.92
CA PHE A 76 -9.47 -5.41 6.62
C PHE A 76 -8.01 -5.85 6.48
N ALA A 77 -7.13 -5.02 5.92
CA ALA A 77 -5.70 -5.28 5.86
C ALA A 77 -5.07 -5.40 7.25
N ALA A 78 -5.44 -4.50 8.18
CA ALA A 78 -5.03 -4.60 9.58
C ALA A 78 -5.50 -5.91 10.22
N LYS A 79 -6.76 -6.32 9.97
CA LYS A 79 -7.27 -7.59 10.51
C LYS A 79 -6.56 -8.81 9.91
N SER A 80 -6.31 -8.79 8.60
CA SER A 80 -5.54 -9.82 7.91
C SER A 80 -4.12 -9.92 8.47
N ALA A 81 -3.47 -8.79 8.77
CA ALA A 81 -2.14 -8.78 9.37
C ALA A 81 -2.12 -9.43 10.76
N GLU A 82 -3.11 -9.13 11.61
CA GLU A 82 -3.25 -9.78 12.93
C GLU A 82 -3.41 -11.30 12.81
N LEU A 83 -4.29 -11.75 11.91
CA LEU A 83 -4.54 -13.17 11.67
C LEU A 83 -3.29 -13.87 11.11
N TYR A 84 -2.58 -13.22 10.21
CA TYR A 84 -1.32 -13.71 9.65
C TYR A 84 -0.26 -13.89 10.74
N ILE A 85 -0.07 -12.89 11.60
CA ILE A 85 0.86 -12.97 12.74
C ILE A 85 0.43 -14.08 13.72
N GLN A 86 -0.88 -14.20 13.99
CA GLN A 86 -1.39 -15.27 14.84
C GLN A 86 -1.08 -16.66 14.26
N HIS A 87 -1.27 -16.85 12.96
CA HIS A 87 -0.92 -18.09 12.28
C HIS A 87 0.58 -18.39 12.37
N LEU A 88 1.43 -17.39 12.16
CA LEU A 88 2.88 -17.54 12.25
C LEU A 88 3.35 -17.85 13.67
N ARG A 89 2.69 -17.36 14.72
CA ARG A 89 3.01 -17.74 16.11
C ARG A 89 2.87 -19.25 16.35
N THR A 90 1.95 -19.90 15.66
CA THR A 90 1.77 -21.37 15.75
C THR A 90 2.76 -22.12 14.88
N ARG A 91 3.06 -21.61 13.67
CA ARG A 91 3.95 -22.29 12.72
C ARG A 91 5.43 -22.08 12.98
N GLU A 92 5.81 -20.93 13.51
CA GLU A 92 7.18 -20.49 13.70
C GLU A 92 7.34 -19.75 15.04
N PRO A 93 7.20 -20.45 16.17
CA PRO A 93 7.22 -19.84 17.50
C PRO A 93 8.56 -19.18 17.85
N ASP A 94 9.67 -19.68 17.30
CA ASP A 94 11.02 -19.17 17.55
C ASP A 94 11.28 -17.80 16.90
N ARG A 95 10.35 -17.33 16.07
CA ARG A 95 10.48 -16.09 15.31
C ARG A 95 9.18 -15.27 15.40
N PRO A 96 8.92 -14.60 16.51
CA PRO A 96 7.71 -13.80 16.65
C PRO A 96 7.75 -12.58 15.71
N ARG A 97 6.67 -12.38 14.94
CA ARG A 97 6.51 -11.23 14.05
C ARG A 97 5.86 -10.07 14.80
N LYS A 98 6.37 -8.85 14.59
CA LYS A 98 5.80 -7.61 15.12
C LYS A 98 5.12 -6.80 14.02
N LEU A 99 3.87 -6.40 14.24
CA LEU A 99 3.14 -5.53 13.31
C LEU A 99 3.71 -4.10 13.36
N ARG A 100 3.91 -3.48 12.20
CA ARG A 100 4.27 -2.06 12.08
C ARG A 100 3.46 -1.39 10.97
N LEU A 101 2.99 -0.17 11.22
CA LEU A 101 2.37 0.66 10.19
C LEU A 101 3.45 1.46 9.47
N THR A 102 3.35 1.54 8.15
CA THR A 102 4.15 2.43 7.32
C THR A 102 3.25 3.10 6.29
N VAL A 103 3.62 4.31 5.87
CA VAL A 103 2.88 5.07 4.86
C VAL A 103 3.85 5.54 3.79
N LYS A 104 3.32 5.85 2.60
CA LYS A 104 4.11 6.38 1.49
C LYS A 104 4.95 7.59 1.92
N ASN A 105 6.22 7.61 1.51
CA ASN A 105 7.23 8.62 1.85
C ASN A 105 7.71 8.64 3.32
N SER A 106 7.23 7.72 4.16
CA SER A 106 7.68 7.57 5.55
C SER A 106 8.18 6.15 5.84
N GLU A 107 8.69 5.46 4.81
CA GLU A 107 9.12 4.07 4.94
C GLU A 107 10.47 3.92 5.68
N PRO A 108 10.53 3.09 6.73
CA PRO A 108 11.78 2.85 7.47
C PRO A 108 12.79 2.07 6.61
N VAL A 109 14.07 2.11 6.99
CA VAL A 109 15.15 1.44 6.24
C VAL A 109 14.89 -0.07 6.13
N GLU A 110 14.35 -0.67 7.20
CA GLU A 110 14.01 -2.09 7.27
C GLU A 110 12.91 -2.50 6.27
N PHE A 111 12.05 -1.57 5.88
CA PHE A 111 11.08 -1.77 4.81
C PHE A 111 11.75 -1.58 3.44
N ARG A 112 12.47 -0.47 3.26
CA ARG A 112 13.06 -0.09 1.97
C ARG A 112 14.09 -1.09 1.47
N LYS A 113 14.85 -1.74 2.37
CA LYS A 113 15.85 -2.75 2.01
C LYS A 113 15.28 -4.04 1.41
N CYS A 114 13.97 -4.27 1.54
CA CYS A 114 13.28 -5.41 0.96
C CYS A 114 13.01 -5.25 -0.53
N PHE A 115 13.19 -4.04 -1.09
CA PHE A 115 12.96 -3.75 -2.49
C PHE A 115 14.28 -3.42 -3.17
N HIS A 116 14.46 -3.91 -4.39
CA HIS A 116 15.62 -3.56 -5.20
C HIS A 116 15.59 -2.09 -5.61
N ALA A 117 16.76 -1.44 -5.53
CA ALA A 117 16.97 -0.08 -6.03
C ALA A 117 15.94 0.95 -5.53
N TRP A 118 15.59 0.92 -4.24
CA TRP A 118 14.63 1.85 -3.65
C TRP A 118 14.98 3.30 -4.00
N SER A 119 13.99 4.03 -4.52
CA SER A 119 14.15 5.41 -4.96
C SER A 119 13.03 6.29 -4.39
N LYS A 120 13.09 7.60 -4.66
CA LYS A 120 11.94 8.45 -4.35
C LYS A 120 10.77 8.00 -5.20
N HIS A 121 9.57 7.92 -4.60
CA HIS A 121 8.36 7.58 -5.33
C HIS A 121 8.21 8.47 -6.55
N LYS A 122 7.93 7.85 -7.70
CA LYS A 122 7.70 8.59 -8.94
C LYS A 122 6.42 9.40 -8.74
N ASN A 123 6.51 10.71 -8.87
CA ASN A 123 5.31 11.53 -9.01
C ASN A 123 4.75 11.27 -10.41
N PRO A 124 3.43 11.16 -10.58
CA PRO A 124 2.85 11.15 -11.91
C PRO A 124 3.33 12.41 -12.66
N PRO A 125 3.61 12.32 -13.98
CA PRO A 125 3.82 13.49 -14.82
C PRO A 125 2.75 14.55 -14.52
N ARG A 126 3.15 15.82 -14.37
CA ARG A 126 2.24 16.95 -14.04
C ARG A 126 1.01 17.07 -14.96
N GLU A 127 1.06 16.44 -16.13
CA GLU A 127 -0.04 16.38 -17.09
C GLU A 127 -1.19 15.46 -16.65
N LEU A 128 -0.86 14.32 -16.01
CA LEU A 128 -1.84 13.41 -15.41
C LEU A 128 -2.48 14.03 -14.16
N GLU A 129 -1.75 14.84 -13.39
CA GLU A 129 -2.32 15.61 -12.28
C GLU A 129 -3.38 16.61 -12.77
N LYS A 130 -3.13 17.28 -13.90
CA LYS A 130 -4.10 18.19 -14.53
C LYS A 130 -5.32 17.43 -15.06
N GLN A 131 -5.14 16.27 -15.69
CA GLN A 131 -6.25 15.44 -16.17
C GLN A 131 -7.08 14.87 -15.01
N ASN A 132 -6.45 14.41 -13.94
CA ASN A 132 -7.15 13.92 -12.74
C ASN A 132 -7.91 15.05 -12.05
N ALA A 133 -7.29 16.22 -11.85
CA ALA A 133 -7.96 17.40 -11.30
C ALA A 133 -9.14 17.86 -12.18
N PHE A 134 -8.98 17.83 -13.50
CA PHE A 134 -10.05 18.14 -14.44
C PHE A 134 -11.20 17.14 -14.35
N SER A 135 -10.90 15.85 -14.30
CA SER A 135 -11.90 14.77 -14.19
C SER A 135 -12.68 14.83 -12.88
N ILE A 136 -12.01 15.14 -11.77
CA ILE A 136 -12.64 15.35 -10.46
C ILE A 136 -13.59 16.57 -10.52
N SER A 137 -13.15 17.69 -11.10
CA SER A 137 -13.98 18.89 -11.22
C SER A 137 -15.25 18.67 -12.07
N GLN A 138 -15.17 17.83 -13.12
CA GLN A 138 -16.31 17.47 -13.95
C GLN A 138 -17.33 16.61 -13.19
N GLN A 139 -16.85 15.65 -12.39
CA GLN A 139 -17.72 14.80 -11.57
C GLN A 139 -18.42 15.60 -10.46
N GLU A 140 -17.76 16.60 -9.88
CA GLU A 140 -18.36 17.50 -8.89
C GLU A 140 -19.46 18.38 -9.49
N GLN A 141 -19.26 18.90 -10.71
CA GLN A 141 -20.28 19.67 -11.43
C GLN A 141 -21.52 18.84 -11.78
N GLN A 142 -21.35 17.57 -12.18
CA GLN A 142 -22.48 16.67 -12.46
C GLN A 142 -23.28 16.31 -11.20
N LYS A 143 -22.65 16.27 -10.02
CA LYS A 143 -23.32 16.01 -8.74
C LYS A 143 -24.18 17.19 -8.25
N GLN A 144 -23.95 18.41 -8.75
CA GLN A 144 -24.72 19.61 -8.38
C GLN A 144 -25.91 19.91 -9.30
N ALA A 145 -26.16 19.07 -10.31
CA ALA A 145 -27.31 19.25 -11.21
C ALA A 145 -28.65 19.13 -10.45
N PRO A 146 -29.57 20.10 -10.55
CA PRO A 146 -30.82 20.09 -9.81
C PRO A 146 -31.74 18.95 -10.28
N LYS A 147 -32.33 18.21 -9.33
CA LYS A 147 -33.36 17.21 -9.61
C LYS A 147 -34.55 17.92 -10.27
N LYS A 148 -34.83 17.64 -11.55
CA LYS A 148 -36.00 18.17 -12.25
C LYS A 148 -37.27 17.72 -11.51
N SER A 149 -38.00 18.68 -10.93
CA SER A 149 -39.32 18.45 -10.35
C SER A 149 -40.27 18.00 -11.47
N HIS A 150 -40.89 16.84 -11.31
CA HIS A 150 -41.94 16.37 -12.21
C HIS A 150 -43.18 17.26 -12.06
N PRO A 151 -43.80 17.74 -13.16
CA PRO A 151 -45.07 18.44 -13.07
C PRO A 151 -46.18 17.44 -12.73
N THR A 152 -46.88 17.66 -11.62
CA THR A 152 -48.09 16.93 -11.25
C THR A 152 -49.24 17.45 -12.10
N ASN A 153 -49.67 16.67 -13.11
CA ASN A 153 -50.91 16.95 -13.82
C ASN A 153 -52.09 16.57 -12.92
N ILE A 154 -52.73 17.58 -12.32
CA ILE A 154 -54.05 17.46 -11.71
C ILE A 154 -55.06 17.75 -12.82
N PHE A 155 -55.77 16.73 -13.29
CA PHE A 155 -56.96 16.90 -14.11
C PHE A 155 -58.17 17.05 -13.17
N VAL A 156 -58.91 18.15 -13.34
CA VAL A 156 -60.31 18.32 -12.87
C VAL A 156 -61.14 18.69 -14.07
#